data_AF-A0A524F250-F1
#
_entry.id   AF-A0A524F250-F1
#
_cell.length_a   1.000
_cell.length_b   1.000
_cell.length_c   1.000
_cell.angle_alpha   90.00
_cell.angle_beta   90.00
_cell.angle_gamma   90.00
#
_symmetry.space_group_name_H-M   'P 1'
#
loop_
_entity.id
_entity.type
_entity.pdbx_description
1 polymer ?
#
loop_
_entity_poly.entity_id
_entity_poly.type
_entity_poly.pdbx_seq_one_letter_code
_entity_poly.pdbx_strand_id
1 'polypeptide(L)'
;MVTRSYQCDTCKTVHNVQLPDDLASKHIQFPFAYFYLHGDAKDVLSTLYLDAELKVRGAETQKLDTGLDDIFSKGQMLSIVQNLMGEIERWRNDYEELKEKYDALNG
;
A
#
# COMPACT_ATOMS: atom_id res chain seq x y z
N MET A 1 -18.72 -1.28 -2.64
CA MET A 1 -17.49 -2.01 -3.04
C MET A 1 -17.28 -1.79 -4.53
N VAL A 2 -16.06 -1.46 -4.94
CA VAL A 2 -15.66 -1.32 -6.34
C VAL A 2 -14.75 -2.48 -6.72
N THR A 3 -15.05 -3.15 -7.83
CA THR A 3 -14.18 -4.19 -8.38
C THR A 3 -13.19 -3.57 -9.36
N ARG A 4 -11.90 -3.95 -9.21
CA ARG A 4 -10.84 -3.56 -10.12
C ARG A 4 -10.08 -4.78 -10.60
N SER A 5 -9.71 -4.74 -11.88
CA SER A 5 -8.92 -5.78 -12.52
C SER A 5 -7.50 -5.30 -12.71
N TYR A 6 -6.53 -6.19 -12.56
CA TYR A 6 -5.14 -5.94 -12.92
C TYR A 6 -4.49 -7.23 -13.43
N GLN A 7 -3.43 -7.09 -14.20
CA GLN A 7 -2.64 -8.21 -14.71
C GLN A 7 -1.62 -8.60 -13.63
N CYS A 8 -1.70 -9.83 -13.11
CA CYS A 8 -0.67 -10.34 -12.21
C CYS A 8 0.53 -10.83 -13.03
N ASP A 9 1.69 -10.23 -12.81
CA ASP A 9 2.91 -10.64 -13.50
C ASP A 9 3.45 -12.00 -13.04
N THR A 10 3.06 -12.44 -11.85
CA THR A 10 3.45 -13.74 -11.30
C THR A 10 2.61 -14.89 -11.86
N CYS A 11 1.28 -14.75 -11.85
CA CYS A 11 0.35 -15.77 -12.35
C CYS A 11 0.13 -15.70 -13.86
N LYS A 12 0.50 -14.57 -14.49
CA LYS A 12 0.23 -14.25 -15.91
C LYS A 12 -1.27 -14.22 -16.26
N THR A 13 -2.12 -14.03 -15.26
CA THR A 13 -3.58 -13.97 -15.38
C THR A 13 -4.11 -12.64 -14.85
N VAL A 14 -5.30 -12.25 -15.32
CA VAL A 14 -6.03 -11.09 -14.79
C VAL A 14 -6.71 -11.50 -13.49
N HIS A 15 -6.54 -10.70 -12.44
CA HIS A 15 -7.23 -10.87 -11.16
C HIS A 15 -8.16 -9.71 -10.87
N ASN A 16 -9.23 -10.00 -10.13
CA ASN A 16 -10.17 -9.03 -9.64
C ASN A 16 -9.97 -8.84 -8.13
N VAL A 17 -9.88 -7.58 -7.71
CA VAL A 17 -9.84 -7.18 -6.30
C VAL A 17 -11.09 -6.37 -5.98
N GLN A 18 -11.67 -6.62 -4.80
CA GLN A 18 -12.76 -5.81 -4.26
C GLN A 18 -12.19 -4.77 -3.32
N LEU A 19 -12.40 -3.51 -3.66
CA LEU A 19 -11.94 -2.35 -2.90
C LEU A 19 -13.14 -1.69 -2.20
N PRO A 20 -13.01 -1.28 -0.94
CA PRO A 20 -14.01 -0.42 -0.30
C PRO A 20 -14.16 0.90 -1.07
N ASP A 21 -15.39 1.41 -1.18
CA ASP A 21 -15.68 2.63 -1.96
C ASP A 21 -15.07 3.87 -1.30
N ASP A 22 -14.93 3.83 0.02
CA ASP A 22 -14.33 4.86 0.85
C ASP A 22 -12.80 4.75 0.92
N LEU A 23 -12.18 3.76 0.27
CA LEU A 23 -10.74 3.51 0.38
C LEU A 23 -9.92 4.75 -0.02
N ALA A 24 -10.24 5.39 -1.15
CA ALA A 24 -9.52 6.56 -1.63
C ALA A 24 -9.63 7.77 -0.67
N SER A 25 -10.77 7.91 0.03
CA SER A 25 -11.00 9.03 0.96
C SER A 25 -10.09 9.01 2.20
N LYS A 26 -9.45 7.88 2.48
CA LYS A 26 -8.51 7.71 3.61
C LYS A 26 -7.07 8.08 3.24
N HIS A 27 -6.82 8.46 1.99
CA HIS A 27 -5.49 8.78 1.48
C HIS A 27 -5.43 10.22 0.97
N ILE A 28 -4.31 10.88 1.26
CA ILE A 28 -4.09 12.31 0.96
C ILE A 28 -3.17 12.46 -0.27
N GLN A 29 -2.42 11.41 -0.62
CA GLN A 29 -1.47 11.38 -1.72
C GLN A 29 -1.74 10.19 -2.65
N PHE A 30 -1.50 10.39 -3.95
CA PHE A 30 -1.80 9.41 -5.00
C PHE A 30 -0.65 9.31 -6.02
N PRO A 31 -0.43 8.13 -6.62
CA PRO A 31 -1.10 6.87 -6.29
C PRO A 31 -0.68 6.33 -4.91
N PHE A 32 -1.60 5.67 -4.20
CA PHE A 32 -1.30 5.00 -2.93
C PHE A 32 -1.19 3.49 -3.12
N ALA A 33 -0.42 2.82 -2.26
CA ALA A 33 -0.23 1.39 -2.30
C ALA A 33 -1.36 0.65 -1.55
N TYR A 34 -1.93 -0.36 -2.19
CA TYR A 34 -2.89 -1.30 -1.61
C TYR A 34 -2.34 -2.73 -1.71
N PHE A 35 -2.17 -3.38 -0.57
CA PHE A 35 -1.56 -4.71 -0.49
C PHE A 35 -2.63 -5.78 -0.30
N TYR A 36 -2.51 -6.86 -1.05
CA TYR A 36 -3.39 -8.01 -0.85
C TYR A 36 -2.75 -9.32 -1.32
N LEU A 37 -3.17 -10.43 -0.70
CA LEU A 37 -2.70 -11.78 -1.03
C LEU A 37 -3.71 -12.47 -1.94
N HIS A 38 -3.26 -13.11 -3.03
CA HIS A 38 -4.13 -13.87 -3.91
C HIS A 38 -3.53 -15.24 -4.30
N GLY A 39 -4.42 -16.20 -4.55
CA GLY A 39 -4.10 -17.63 -4.76
C GLY A 39 -4.71 -18.51 -3.66
N ASP A 40 -5.02 -19.77 -3.99
CA ASP A 40 -5.59 -20.74 -3.04
C ASP A 40 -4.69 -20.95 -1.80
N ALA A 41 -3.38 -20.68 -1.94
CA ALA A 41 -2.37 -20.80 -0.89
C ALA A 41 -1.85 -19.46 -0.34
N LYS A 42 -2.39 -18.30 -0.77
CA LYS A 42 -1.90 -16.95 -0.38
C LYS A 42 -0.39 -16.78 -0.57
N ASP A 43 0.17 -17.39 -1.60
CA ASP A 43 1.59 -17.44 -1.92
C ASP A 43 2.03 -16.28 -2.82
N VAL A 44 1.12 -15.43 -3.29
CA VAL A 44 1.45 -14.24 -4.07
C VAL A 44 0.97 -12.98 -3.37
N LEU A 45 1.91 -12.12 -3.00
CA LEU A 45 1.65 -10.76 -2.53
C LEU A 45 1.57 -9.83 -3.72
N SER A 46 0.46 -9.09 -3.81
CA SER A 46 0.23 -8.08 -4.83
C SER A 46 0.12 -6.70 -4.20
N THR A 47 0.91 -5.77 -4.72
CA THR A 47 0.88 -4.34 -4.40
C THR A 47 0.25 -3.61 -5.57
N LEU A 48 -0.91 -3.00 -5.36
CA LEU A 48 -1.60 -2.20 -6.37
C LEU A 48 -1.39 -0.72 -6.07
N TYR A 49 -0.96 0.03 -7.08
CA TYR A 49 -0.85 1.49 -7.00
C TYR A 49 -2.15 2.12 -7.51
N LEU A 50 -2.96 2.65 -6.61
CA LEU A 50 -4.31 3.14 -6.87
C LEU A 50 -4.36 4.67 -6.90
N ASP A 51 -5.07 5.24 -7.87
CA ASP A 51 -5.35 6.69 -7.88
C ASP A 51 -6.61 7.07 -7.08
N ALA A 52 -6.97 8.35 -7.12
CA ALA A 52 -8.13 8.91 -6.42
C ALA A 52 -9.47 8.32 -6.90
N GLU A 53 -9.53 7.74 -8.10
CA GLU A 53 -10.70 7.05 -8.65
C GLU A 53 -10.65 5.52 -8.43
N LEU A 54 -9.71 5.05 -7.60
CA LEU A 54 -9.39 3.65 -7.37
C LEU A 54 -9.01 2.91 -8.67
N LYS A 55 -8.47 3.60 -9.67
CA LYS A 55 -7.93 2.94 -10.88
C LYS A 55 -6.53 2.44 -10.58
N VAL A 56 -6.25 1.20 -11.00
CA VAL A 56 -4.91 0.61 -10.89
C VAL A 56 -4.01 1.30 -11.91
N ARG A 57 -2.99 2.00 -11.43
CA ARG A 57 -1.96 2.67 -12.23
C ARG A 57 -0.69 1.86 -12.38
N GLY A 58 -0.48 0.91 -11.48
CA GLY A 58 0.59 -0.08 -11.54
C GLY A 58 0.27 -1.24 -10.61
N ALA A 59 0.92 -2.37 -10.85
CA ALA A 59 0.85 -3.53 -9.98
C ALA A 59 2.24 -4.18 -9.89
N GLU A 60 2.63 -4.56 -8.68
CA GLU A 60 3.80 -5.38 -8.43
C GLU A 60 3.33 -6.67 -7.78
N THR A 61 3.90 -7.81 -8.19
CA THR A 61 3.53 -9.11 -7.64
C THR A 61 4.79 -9.89 -7.29
N GLN A 62 4.78 -10.50 -6.10
CA GLN A 62 5.90 -11.26 -5.58
C GLN A 62 5.42 -12.61 -5.06
N LYS A 63 6.08 -13.69 -5.50
CA LYS A 63 5.92 -15.01 -4.87
C LYS A 63 6.57 -15.00 -3.48
N LEU A 64 5.81 -15.47 -2.51
CA LEU A 64 6.29 -15.84 -1.19
C LEU A 64 6.81 -17.27 -1.33
N ASP A 65 8.13 -17.46 -1.25
CA ASP A 65 8.72 -18.80 -1.33
C ASP A 65 8.19 -19.63 -0.16
N THR A 66 7.42 -20.68 -0.46
CA THR A 66 6.75 -21.56 0.51
C THR A 66 7.74 -22.57 1.11
N GLY A 67 8.81 -22.06 1.70
CA GLY A 67 9.82 -22.84 2.41
C GLY A 67 10.18 -22.15 3.72
N LEU A 68 9.62 -22.67 4.82
CA LEU A 68 9.85 -22.33 6.23
C LEU A 68 8.98 -21.20 6.74
N ASP A 69 8.07 -21.54 7.66
CA ASP A 69 7.59 -20.90 8.93
C ASP A 69 7.91 -19.43 9.29
N ASP A 70 8.51 -18.62 8.43
CA ASP A 70 8.76 -17.21 8.61
C ASP A 70 8.18 -16.47 7.41
N ILE A 71 6.91 -16.09 7.54
CA ILE A 71 6.13 -15.30 6.58
C ILE A 71 6.85 -13.98 6.19
N PHE A 72 7.90 -13.59 6.91
CA PHE A 72 8.87 -12.57 6.53
C PHE A 72 10.26 -13.02 6.98
N SER A 73 11.29 -12.97 6.13
CA SER A 73 12.65 -12.94 6.69
C SER A 73 12.76 -11.70 7.59
N LYS A 74 13.42 -11.81 8.75
CA LYS A 74 13.64 -10.67 9.66
C LYS A 74 14.12 -9.40 8.93
N GLY A 75 14.90 -9.56 7.86
CA GLY A 75 15.36 -8.46 7.00
C GLY A 75 14.25 -7.78 6.21
N GLN A 76 13.31 -8.53 5.64
CA GLN A 76 12.17 -7.96 4.92
C GLN A 76 11.20 -7.25 5.85
N MET A 77 10.93 -7.82 7.03
CA MET A 77 10.11 -7.14 8.05
C MET A 77 10.80 -5.86 8.55
N LEU A 78 12.11 -5.90 8.79
CA LEU A 78 12.88 -4.71 9.15
C LEU A 78 12.82 -3.62 8.08
N SER A 79 12.93 -3.97 6.80
CA SER A 79 12.83 -3.00 5.71
C SER A 79 11.45 -2.36 5.62
N ILE A 80 10.38 -3.14 5.75
CA ILE A 80 9.00 -2.62 5.77
C ILE A 80 8.79 -1.69 6.97
N VAL A 81 9.22 -2.12 8.16
CA VAL A 81 9.11 -1.32 9.40
C VAL A 81 9.92 -0.04 9.30
N GLN A 82 11.14 -0.08 8.77
CA GLN A 82 11.98 1.11 8.59
C GLN A 82 11.35 2.11 7.63
N ASN A 83 10.78 1.65 6.52
CA ASN A 83 10.08 2.52 5.57
C ASN A 83 8.84 3.16 6.24
N LEU A 84 8.04 2.36 6.96
CA LEU A 84 6.87 2.87 7.68
C LEU A 84 7.25 3.88 8.77
N MET A 85 8.33 3.63 9.51
CA MET A 85 8.84 4.57 10.51
C MET A 85 9.31 5.89 9.88
N GLY A 86 9.98 5.82 8.72
CA GLY A 86 10.38 7.01 7.97
C GLY A 86 9.21 7.86 7.50
N GLU A 87 8.13 7.22 7.02
CA GLU A 87 6.91 7.93 6.63
C GLU A 87 6.18 8.54 7.82
N ILE A 88 6.12 7.84 8.97
CA ILE A 88 5.53 8.39 10.22
C ILE A 88 6.29 9.64 10.67
N GLU A 89 7.61 9.62 10.62
CA GLU A 89 8.42 10.76 11.05
C GLU A 89 8.27 11.95 10.10
N ARG A 90 8.18 11.70 8.78
CA ARG A 90 7.85 12.73 7.80
C ARG A 90 6.48 13.35 8.10
N TRP A 91 5.45 12.55 8.34
CA TRP A 91 4.11 13.05 8.65
C TRP A 91 4.07 13.86 9.94
N ARG A 92 4.85 13.47 10.97
CA ARG A 92 4.96 14.27 12.21
C ARG A 92 5.53 15.65 11.90
N ASN A 93 6.59 15.72 11.11
CA ASN A 93 7.24 16.98 10.77
C ASN A 93 6.32 17.87 9.92
N ASP A 94 5.64 17.30 8.92
CA ASP A 94 4.68 18.02 8.08
C ASP A 94 3.52 18.60 8.92
N TYR A 95 3.05 17.83 9.91
CA TYR A 95 2.01 18.28 10.84
C TYR A 95 2.49 19.42 11.74
N GLU A 96 3.70 19.32 12.30
CA GLU A 96 4.30 20.37 13.12
C GLU A 96 4.46 21.67 12.32
N GLU A 97 5.00 21.58 11.10
CA GLU A 97 5.17 22.75 10.22
C GLU A 97 3.82 23.39 9.86
N LEU A 98 2.81 22.58 9.56
CA LEU A 98 1.46 23.09 9.24
C LEU A 98 0.82 23.75 10.45
N LYS A 99 1.00 23.18 11.64
CA LYS A 99 0.49 23.74 12.89
C LYS A 99 1.16 25.08 13.20
N GLU A 100 2.46 25.19 13.05
CA GLU A 100 3.18 26.46 13.24
C GLU A 100 2.69 27.54 12.28
N LYS A 101 2.47 27.20 11.01
CA LYS A 101 1.91 28.12 10.01
C LYS A 101 0.49 28.54 10.35
N TYR A 102 -0.34 27.63 10.85
CA TYR A 102 -1.70 27.90 11.27
C TYR A 102 -1.75 28.83 12.49
N ASP A 103 -0.90 28.57 13.49
CA ASP A 103 -0.81 29.38 14.71
C ASP A 103 -0.28 30.79 14.38
N ALA A 104 0.66 30.93 13.44
CA ALA A 104 1.18 32.23 12.99
C ALA A 104 0.17 33.07 12.18
N LEU A 105 -0.86 32.44 11.60
CA LEU A 105 -1.92 33.13 10.84
C LEU A 105 -3.14 33.49 11.70
N ASN A 106 -3.32 32.82 12.84
CA ASN A 106 -4.47 32.99 13.73
C ASN A 106 -4.13 33.57 15.11
N GLY A 107 -2.85 33.89 15.37
CA GLY A 107 -2.37 34.65 16.53
C GLY A 107 -2.03 36.09 16.16
#